data_AF-A0A849WE76-F1
#
_entry.id   AF-A0A849WE76-F1
#
_cell.length_a   1.000
_cell.length_b   1.000
_cell.length_c   1.000
_cell.angle_alpha   90.00
_cell.angle_beta   90.00
_cell.angle_gamma   90.00
#
_symmetry.space_group_name_H-M   'P 1'
#
loop_
_entity.id
_entity.type
_entity.pdbx_description
1 polymer ?
#
loop_
_entity_poly.entity_id
_entity_poly.type
_entity_poly.pdbx_seq_one_letter_code
_entity_poly.pdbx_strand_id
1 'polypeptide(L)'
;MSIENRIGKVKNTKKGFLMDFSKEKIAQAIINAAHELGGLAKNIDPHSIYTRFRNETDQAIAEALTEDVILCLNMQREYRFPHLPPTLEEIHDIVIDVLQDRGFGSVSAAYSIYREGKNAVRKGWLKEEMFAKNGYPYENMEKRSKWASENGLTSIEEINARIKEGKFLEMVQLDSQRYEKELKQAVSLFEKKSKKKSLRVMIIAGPSSSGKTTTSRKLCSYLREKGHEFKLLAVDNYFFSKEEYPKDWFGDMDYELPESIDLFRLNEDLKSLMEGKTIYPPHYDFAKGTRIETKEPFVLKEKEILLLDCLHGLYPPTTCGLDDDLKFKVYIETQPNLIIDGDTKVKFTDVRLLRRMCRDVRERGYSVQYTLEHWATVRKGEFKGIIPFQKTADVMINGSVIHELPTLKYYLMHNCHSPFDEKILEAYRAKGRMDVYRRGYRAKKLLEKIEEPKREEIEAIPLDNVIREFIGGQKLRD
;
A
#
# COMPACT_ATOMS: atom_id res chain seq x y z
N MET A 1 34.26 4.68 12.17
CA MET A 1 34.76 5.99 12.63
C MET A 1 33.54 6.79 13.06
N SER A 2 33.54 7.32 14.28
CA SER A 2 32.46 8.22 14.73
C SER A 2 32.53 9.51 13.91
N ILE A 3 31.38 9.95 13.42
CA ILE A 3 31.24 11.15 12.60
C ILE A 3 31.06 12.33 13.54
N GLU A 4 31.86 13.37 13.35
CA GLU A 4 31.71 14.63 14.08
C GLU A 4 30.32 15.21 13.79
N ASN A 5 29.44 15.25 14.80
CA ASN A 5 28.12 15.86 14.65
C ASN A 5 28.22 17.39 14.66
N ARG A 6 27.78 18.04 13.58
CA ARG A 6 27.77 19.51 13.45
C ARG A 6 26.40 20.12 13.75
N ILE A 7 25.42 19.29 14.10
CA ILE A 7 24.05 19.71 14.41
C ILE A 7 23.90 19.85 15.93
N GLY A 8 23.86 21.10 16.40
CA GLY A 8 23.71 21.39 17.83
C GLY A 8 22.25 21.43 18.30
N LYS A 9 21.35 21.99 17.50
CA LYS A 9 19.94 22.21 17.83
C LYS A 9 19.03 21.56 16.80
N VAL A 10 17.78 21.31 17.21
CA VAL A 10 16.69 20.80 16.38
C VAL A 10 15.44 21.64 16.64
N LYS A 11 14.72 22.02 15.60
CA LYS A 11 13.47 22.77 15.70
C LYS A 11 12.28 21.82 15.84
N ASN A 12 11.57 21.90 16.97
CA ASN A 12 10.27 21.27 17.08
C ASN A 12 9.22 22.22 16.50
N THR A 13 8.90 22.06 15.21
CA THR A 13 7.93 22.90 14.49
C THR A 13 6.56 22.93 15.17
N LYS A 14 6.16 21.82 15.79
CA LYS A 14 4.84 21.64 16.43
C LYS A 14 4.75 22.32 17.79
N LYS A 15 5.84 22.38 18.56
CA LYS A 15 5.87 23.02 19.89
C LYS A 15 6.53 24.39 19.89
N GLY A 16 7.05 24.85 18.74
CA GLY A 16 7.63 26.17 18.57
C GLY A 16 8.95 26.41 19.32
N PHE A 17 9.62 25.37 19.83
CA PHE A 17 10.88 25.51 20.58
C PHE A 17 12.04 24.74 19.97
N LEU A 18 13.25 25.16 20.34
CA LEU A 18 14.50 24.49 20.01
C LEU A 18 14.86 23.45 21.08
N MET A 19 15.31 22.29 20.64
CA MET A 19 15.80 21.24 21.52
C MET A 19 17.21 20.81 21.12
N ASP A 20 17.93 20.22 22.06
CA ASP A 20 19.25 19.66 21.76
C ASP A 20 19.13 18.44 20.85
N PHE A 21 20.03 18.35 19.89
CA PHE A 21 20.19 17.15 19.07
C PHE A 21 20.61 15.97 19.97
N SER A 22 20.00 14.80 19.76
CA SER A 22 20.38 13.57 20.47
C SER A 22 20.42 12.40 19.50
N LYS A 23 21.63 11.86 19.33
CA LYS A 23 21.87 10.65 18.55
C LYS A 23 21.19 9.43 19.19
N GLU A 24 21.12 9.39 20.51
CA GLU A 24 20.52 8.31 21.29
C GLU A 24 19.02 8.20 20.99
N LYS A 25 18.32 9.34 20.84
CA LYS A 25 16.90 9.35 20.44
C LYS A 25 16.67 8.82 19.03
N ILE A 26 17.58 9.09 18.10
CA ILE A 26 17.51 8.57 16.73
C ILE A 26 17.73 7.06 16.74
N ALA A 27 18.80 6.59 17.38
CA ALA A 27 19.11 5.16 17.50
C ALA A 27 17.95 4.40 18.15
N GLN A 28 17.41 4.92 19.26
CA GLN A 28 16.28 4.29 19.95
C GLN A 28 15.02 4.24 19.07
N ALA A 29 14.74 5.29 18.28
CA ALA A 29 13.61 5.28 17.36
C ALA A 29 13.76 4.23 16.26
N ILE A 30 14.98 4.03 15.74
CA ILE A 30 15.30 2.98 14.77
C ILE A 30 15.11 1.58 15.40
N ILE A 31 15.63 1.37 16.61
CA ILE A 31 15.47 0.10 17.36
C ILE A 31 14.00 -0.21 17.60
N ASN A 32 13.22 0.77 18.05
CA ASN A 32 11.79 0.60 18.30
C ASN A 32 11.03 0.16 17.04
N ALA A 33 11.37 0.73 15.88
CA ALA A 33 10.77 0.33 14.60
C ALA A 33 11.17 -1.10 14.18
N ALA A 34 12.39 -1.53 14.51
CA ALA A 34 12.89 -2.86 14.18
C ALA A 34 12.41 -3.96 15.14
N HIS A 35 12.10 -3.62 16.40
CA HIS A 35 11.73 -4.57 17.45
C HIS A 35 10.56 -5.46 17.03
N GLU A 36 9.46 -4.89 16.51
CA GLU A 36 8.29 -5.65 16.05
C GLU A 36 8.57 -6.50 14.79
N LEU A 37 9.70 -6.28 14.12
CA LEU A 37 10.16 -7.04 12.96
C LEU A 37 11.24 -8.08 13.31
N GLY A 38 11.50 -8.30 14.60
CA GLY A 38 12.50 -9.25 15.08
C GLY A 38 13.94 -8.73 15.10
N GLY A 39 14.12 -7.41 15.04
CA GLY A 39 15.42 -6.73 15.19
C GLY A 39 16.05 -6.26 13.88
N LEU A 40 17.10 -5.44 13.97
CA LEU A 40 17.81 -4.88 12.83
C LEU A 40 18.60 -5.94 12.07
N ALA A 41 19.30 -6.82 12.79
CA ALA A 41 20.16 -7.86 12.20
C ALA A 41 19.41 -8.78 11.21
N LYS A 42 18.15 -9.13 11.53
CA LYS A 42 17.29 -9.97 10.68
C LYS A 42 16.74 -9.24 9.46
N ASN A 43 16.75 -7.90 9.47
CA ASN A 43 16.15 -7.07 8.43
C ASN A 43 17.19 -6.43 7.49
N ILE A 44 18.45 -6.89 7.53
CA ILE A 44 19.51 -6.43 6.63
C ILE A 44 19.37 -7.09 5.25
N ASP A 45 19.12 -6.28 4.22
CA ASP A 45 19.13 -6.74 2.84
C ASP A 45 20.49 -7.39 2.45
N PRO A 46 20.51 -8.54 1.75
CA PRO A 46 21.76 -9.22 1.37
C PRO A 46 22.72 -8.39 0.51
N HIS A 47 22.23 -7.38 -0.22
CA HIS A 47 23.05 -6.46 -1.01
C HIS A 47 23.36 -5.16 -0.26
N SER A 48 23.09 -5.11 1.05
CA SER A 48 23.49 -4.00 1.89
C SER A 48 24.96 -4.10 2.30
N ILE A 49 25.61 -2.95 2.35
CA ILE A 49 26.93 -2.80 3.00
C ILE A 49 26.88 -3.12 4.50
N TYR A 50 25.68 -3.12 5.10
CA TYR A 50 25.46 -3.44 6.51
C TYR A 50 25.47 -4.94 6.79
N THR A 51 25.57 -5.80 5.79
CA THR A 51 25.70 -7.26 5.99
C THR A 51 26.85 -7.65 6.91
N ARG A 52 27.92 -6.84 6.98
CA ARG A 52 29.02 -6.99 7.93
C ARG A 52 28.60 -6.91 9.41
N PHE A 53 27.47 -6.27 9.71
CA PHE A 53 26.92 -6.13 11.07
C PHE A 53 25.85 -7.19 11.39
N ARG A 54 25.66 -8.22 10.55
CA ARG A 54 24.58 -9.21 10.75
C ARG A 54 24.70 -9.99 12.08
N ASN A 55 25.90 -10.09 12.64
CA ASN A 55 26.16 -10.76 13.92
C ASN A 55 26.30 -9.77 15.09
N GLU A 56 26.06 -8.48 14.84
CA GLU A 56 26.17 -7.42 15.85
C GLU A 56 24.83 -7.21 16.56
N THR A 57 24.89 -6.50 17.69
CA THR A 57 23.67 -6.13 18.43
C THR A 57 22.85 -5.09 17.66
N ASP A 58 21.54 -5.07 17.87
CA ASP A 58 20.66 -4.04 17.32
C ASP A 58 21.11 -2.64 17.74
N GLN A 59 21.66 -2.48 18.95
CA GLN A 59 22.23 -1.22 19.41
C GLN A 59 23.39 -0.76 18.53
N ALA A 60 24.36 -1.64 18.26
CA ALA A 60 25.51 -1.33 17.42
C ALA A 60 25.10 -1.01 15.97
N ILE A 61 24.13 -1.73 15.42
CA ILE A 61 23.60 -1.47 14.08
C ILE A 61 22.88 -0.11 14.04
N ALA A 62 22.05 0.19 15.04
CA ALA A 62 21.32 1.46 15.14
C ALA A 62 22.24 2.66 15.31
N GLU A 63 23.32 2.52 16.10
CA GLU A 63 24.36 3.53 16.22
C GLU A 63 25.04 3.77 14.87
N ALA A 64 25.45 2.71 14.17
CA ALA A 64 26.05 2.83 12.85
C ALA A 64 25.09 3.48 11.81
N LEU A 65 23.79 3.21 11.89
CA LEU A 65 22.79 3.88 11.06
C LEU A 65 22.59 5.35 11.46
N THR A 66 22.69 5.65 12.76
CA THR A 66 22.59 7.02 13.28
C THR A 66 23.78 7.86 12.83
N GLU A 67 24.98 7.29 12.76
CA GLU A 67 26.14 7.95 12.16
C GLU A 67 25.86 8.30 10.68
N ASP A 68 25.27 7.39 9.90
CA ASP A 68 24.87 7.68 8.51
C ASP A 68 23.81 8.80 8.43
N VAL A 69 22.88 8.88 9.37
CA VAL A 69 21.91 9.99 9.49
C VAL A 69 22.64 11.31 9.77
N ILE A 70 23.58 11.32 10.71
CA ILE A 70 24.40 12.49 11.04
C ILE A 70 25.22 12.93 9.82
N LEU A 71 25.78 11.99 9.05
CA LEU A 71 26.47 12.29 7.81
C LEU A 71 25.57 13.04 6.83
N CYS A 72 24.36 12.54 6.60
CA CYS A 72 23.38 13.18 5.71
C CYS A 72 23.00 14.59 6.21
N LEU A 73 22.73 14.74 7.51
CA LEU A 73 22.44 16.04 8.12
C LEU A 73 23.61 17.01 7.96
N ASN A 74 24.84 16.55 8.20
CA ASN A 74 26.05 17.36 8.06
C ASN A 74 26.28 17.82 6.62
N MET A 75 25.85 17.07 5.61
CA MET A 75 25.99 17.47 4.20
C MET A 75 25.10 18.68 3.85
N GLN A 76 24.01 18.89 4.58
CA GLN A 76 23.14 20.05 4.43
C GLN A 76 23.80 21.27 5.07
N ARG A 77 24.31 22.19 4.23
CA ARG A 77 25.09 23.34 4.69
C ARG A 77 24.30 24.25 5.63
N GLU A 78 22.99 24.39 5.38
CA GLU A 78 22.07 25.20 6.18
C GLU A 78 21.93 24.72 7.62
N TYR A 79 21.89 23.41 7.86
CA TYR A 79 21.74 22.83 9.20
C TYR A 79 22.94 23.04 10.12
N ARG A 80 24.08 23.48 9.57
CA ARG A 80 25.28 23.80 10.35
C ARG A 80 25.18 25.15 11.06
N PHE A 81 24.21 25.98 10.71
CA PHE A 81 24.01 27.28 11.34
C PHE A 81 23.06 27.14 12.55
N PRO A 82 23.46 27.53 13.77
CA PRO A 82 22.63 27.35 14.97
C PRO A 82 21.25 28.01 14.94
N HIS A 83 21.07 29.04 14.08
CA HIS A 83 19.81 29.76 13.90
C HIS A 83 18.91 29.17 12.80
N LEU A 84 19.41 28.20 12.03
CA LEU A 84 18.66 27.43 11.02
C LEU A 84 18.82 25.91 11.26
N PRO A 85 18.49 25.41 12.47
CA PRO A 85 18.59 23.99 12.74
C PRO A 85 17.53 23.20 11.96
N PRO A 86 17.80 21.92 11.66
CA PRO A 86 16.82 21.04 11.05
C PRO A 86 15.61 20.88 11.97
N THR A 87 14.45 20.68 11.36
CA THR A 87 13.22 20.32 12.02
C THR A 87 13.22 18.83 12.40
N LEU A 88 12.37 18.45 13.36
CA LEU A 88 12.17 17.03 13.68
C LEU A 88 11.67 16.24 12.47
N GLU A 89 10.78 16.84 11.68
CA GLU A 89 10.24 16.26 10.46
C GLU A 89 11.35 15.97 9.44
N GLU A 90 12.26 16.92 9.19
CA GLU A 90 13.41 16.73 8.29
C GLU A 90 14.37 15.63 8.79
N ILE A 91 14.62 15.55 10.10
CA ILE A 91 15.42 14.45 10.66
C ILE A 91 14.74 13.11 10.43
N HIS A 92 13.43 13.02 10.66
CA HIS A 92 12.67 11.80 10.43
C HIS A 92 12.68 11.37 8.95
N ASP A 93 12.58 12.32 8.02
CA ASP A 93 12.66 12.03 6.59
C ASP A 93 14.05 11.49 6.21
N ILE A 94 15.13 12.08 6.75
CA ILE A 94 16.49 11.55 6.55
C ILE A 94 16.66 10.15 7.15
N VAL A 95 16.08 9.86 8.32
CA VAL A 95 16.11 8.51 8.91
C VAL A 95 15.43 7.50 7.98
N ILE A 96 14.29 7.84 7.41
CA ILE A 96 13.55 6.97 6.47
C ILE A 96 14.39 6.68 5.22
N ASP A 97 14.99 7.72 4.63
CA ASP A 97 15.82 7.60 3.43
C ASP A 97 17.10 6.78 3.71
N VAL A 98 17.78 7.04 4.83
CA VAL A 98 18.96 6.24 5.25
C VAL A 98 18.57 4.78 5.45
N LEU A 99 17.50 4.48 6.19
CA LEU A 99 17.06 3.09 6.37
C LEU A 99 16.76 2.42 5.02
N GLN A 100 16.10 3.13 4.09
CA GLN A 100 15.77 2.59 2.77
C GLN A 100 17.06 2.30 1.95
N ASP A 101 17.95 3.29 1.83
CA ASP A 101 19.15 3.21 1.01
C ASP A 101 20.21 2.27 1.58
N ARG A 102 20.24 2.10 2.90
CA ARG A 102 21.10 1.13 3.58
C ARG A 102 20.49 -0.26 3.68
N GLY A 103 19.36 -0.53 3.03
CA GLY A 103 18.81 -1.88 2.88
C GLY A 103 18.00 -2.36 4.10
N PHE A 104 17.47 -1.46 4.90
CA PHE A 104 16.54 -1.72 6.01
C PHE A 104 15.10 -1.33 5.61
N GLY A 105 14.69 -1.62 4.37
CA GLY A 105 13.42 -1.12 3.83
C GLY A 105 12.17 -1.55 4.61
N SER A 106 12.15 -2.74 5.23
CA SER A 106 11.05 -3.16 6.11
C SER A 106 10.98 -2.31 7.39
N VAL A 107 12.14 -1.97 7.96
CA VAL A 107 12.25 -1.11 9.15
C VAL A 107 11.88 0.33 8.78
N SER A 108 12.34 0.83 7.62
CA SER A 108 11.94 2.14 7.09
C SER A 108 10.42 2.26 6.94
N ALA A 109 9.77 1.22 6.41
CA ALA A 109 8.31 1.15 6.30
C ALA A 109 7.63 1.18 7.68
N ALA A 110 8.06 0.33 8.62
CA ALA A 110 7.49 0.29 9.97
C ALA A 110 7.68 1.61 10.71
N TYR A 111 8.86 2.24 10.57
CA TYR A 111 9.16 3.56 11.11
C TYR A 111 8.21 4.64 10.57
N SER A 112 8.01 4.65 9.24
CA SER A 112 7.13 5.60 8.55
C SER A 112 5.68 5.46 9.03
N ILE A 113 5.15 4.23 9.05
CA ILE A 113 3.78 3.95 9.49
C ILE A 113 3.60 4.32 10.96
N TYR A 114 4.60 4.04 11.80
CA TYR A 114 4.57 4.41 13.22
C TYR A 114 4.53 5.91 13.43
N ARG A 115 5.35 6.66 12.70
CA ARG A 115 5.36 8.12 12.76
C ARG A 115 3.99 8.69 12.40
N GLU A 116 3.44 8.26 11.27
CA GLU A 116 2.16 8.78 10.77
C GLU A 116 0.99 8.36 11.66
N GLY A 117 0.98 7.12 12.15
CA GLY A 117 -0.02 6.66 13.11
C GLY A 117 0.01 7.42 14.43
N LYS A 118 1.19 7.65 15.02
CA LYS A 118 1.30 8.49 16.24
C LYS A 118 0.90 9.94 15.99
N ASN A 119 1.18 10.48 14.82
CA ASN A 119 0.71 11.80 14.43
C ASN A 119 -0.82 11.85 14.35
N ALA A 120 -1.44 10.83 13.74
CA ALA A 120 -2.89 10.70 13.67
C ALA A 120 -3.55 10.55 15.04
N VAL A 121 -2.97 9.75 15.95
CA VAL A 121 -3.47 9.60 17.33
C VAL A 121 -3.43 10.93 18.07
N ARG A 122 -2.32 11.67 17.97
CA ARG A 122 -2.20 13.00 18.60
C ARG A 122 -3.21 14.03 18.06
N LYS A 123 -3.55 13.95 16.77
CA LYS A 123 -4.58 14.79 16.15
C LYS A 123 -6.01 14.37 16.51
N GLY A 124 -6.20 13.26 17.25
CA GLY A 124 -7.51 12.70 17.55
C GLY A 124 -8.16 11.98 16.35
N TRP A 125 -7.41 11.77 15.27
CA TRP A 125 -7.90 11.11 14.05
C TRP A 125 -7.96 9.59 14.16
N LEU A 126 -7.16 9.01 15.07
CA LEU A 126 -7.04 7.58 15.29
C LEU A 126 -7.01 7.29 16.78
N LYS A 127 -7.73 6.27 17.23
CA LYS A 127 -7.59 5.78 18.60
C LYS A 127 -6.35 4.91 18.72
N GLU A 128 -5.67 4.92 19.86
CA GLU A 128 -4.42 4.17 20.06
C GLU A 128 -4.60 2.66 19.83
N GLU A 129 -5.74 2.10 20.21
CA GLU A 129 -6.10 0.69 19.99
C GLU A 129 -6.33 0.35 18.50
N MET A 130 -6.73 1.34 17.70
CA MET A 130 -6.95 1.22 16.26
C MET A 130 -5.69 1.49 15.45
N PHE A 131 -4.56 1.75 16.12
CA PHE A 131 -3.31 2.00 15.41
C PHE A 131 -2.71 0.70 14.84
N ALA A 132 -2.37 0.73 13.56
CA ALA A 132 -1.81 -0.40 12.82
C ALA A 132 -0.38 -0.81 13.25
N LYS A 133 0.29 -0.04 14.13
CA LYS A 133 1.67 -0.28 14.58
C LYS A 133 2.65 -0.37 13.41
N ASN A 134 3.32 -1.51 13.21
CA ASN A 134 4.19 -1.76 12.06
C ASN A 134 3.45 -1.95 10.71
N GLY A 135 2.11 -1.94 10.71
CA GLY A 135 1.28 -2.04 9.52
C GLY A 135 1.00 -3.46 9.03
N TYR A 136 1.46 -4.49 9.74
CA TYR A 136 1.15 -5.88 9.43
C TYR A 136 -0.15 -6.33 10.13
N PRO A 137 -1.18 -6.76 9.38
CA PRO A 137 -2.44 -7.25 9.96
C PRO A 137 -2.33 -8.73 10.35
N TYR A 138 -1.60 -9.01 11.44
CA TYR A 138 -1.25 -10.36 11.88
C TYR A 138 -2.44 -11.32 12.00
N GLU A 139 -3.58 -10.88 12.54
CA GLU A 139 -4.78 -11.72 12.68
C GLU A 139 -5.29 -12.24 11.31
N ASN A 140 -5.39 -11.35 10.32
CA ASN A 140 -5.76 -11.73 8.95
C ASN A 140 -4.69 -12.63 8.33
N MET A 141 -3.42 -12.36 8.63
CA MET A 141 -2.32 -13.14 8.10
C MET A 141 -2.33 -14.58 8.64
N GLU A 142 -2.57 -14.75 9.94
CA GLU A 142 -2.71 -16.05 10.60
C GLU A 142 -3.91 -16.83 10.05
N LYS A 143 -5.06 -16.18 9.86
CA LYS A 143 -6.23 -16.79 9.21
C LYS A 143 -5.89 -17.33 7.82
N ARG A 144 -5.13 -16.55 7.02
CA ARG A 144 -4.67 -16.98 5.69
C ARG A 144 -3.69 -18.14 5.78
N SER A 145 -2.70 -18.09 6.67
CA SER A 145 -1.70 -19.15 6.84
C SER A 145 -2.34 -20.46 7.31
N LYS A 146 -3.33 -20.41 8.21
CA LYS A 146 -4.10 -21.58 8.63
C LYS A 146 -4.80 -22.24 7.45
N TRP A 147 -5.55 -21.46 6.66
CA TRP A 147 -6.21 -21.97 5.46
C TRP A 147 -5.21 -22.58 4.47
N ALA A 148 -4.06 -21.93 4.26
CA ALA A 148 -3.03 -22.42 3.35
C ALA A 148 -2.45 -23.77 3.83
N SER A 149 -2.21 -23.92 5.13
CA SER A 149 -1.72 -25.15 5.74
C SER A 149 -2.71 -26.30 5.62
N GLU A 150 -4.01 -26.05 5.87
CA GLU A 150 -5.07 -27.06 5.73
C GLU A 150 -5.22 -27.60 4.29
N ASN A 151 -4.69 -26.86 3.30
CA ASN A 151 -4.81 -27.21 1.89
C ASN A 151 -3.48 -27.57 1.21
N GLY A 152 -2.36 -27.59 1.95
CA GLY A 152 -1.01 -27.83 1.43
C GLY A 152 -0.58 -26.80 0.39
N LEU A 153 -0.74 -25.51 0.70
CA LEU A 153 -0.47 -24.36 -0.15
C LEU A 153 0.26 -23.22 0.60
N THR A 154 1.16 -23.58 1.50
CA THR A 154 1.94 -22.69 2.36
C THR A 154 3.20 -22.14 1.70
N SER A 155 3.75 -22.83 0.70
CA SER A 155 5.05 -22.50 0.10
C SER A 155 5.02 -22.44 -1.43
N ILE A 156 6.05 -21.79 -2.00
CA ILE A 156 6.30 -21.80 -3.44
C ILE A 156 6.57 -23.23 -3.94
N GLU A 157 7.24 -24.06 -3.15
CA GLU A 157 7.49 -25.48 -3.48
C GLU A 157 6.19 -26.26 -3.66
N GLU A 158 5.24 -26.10 -2.74
CA GLU A 158 3.93 -26.78 -2.81
C GLU A 158 3.11 -26.29 -4.00
N ILE A 159 3.11 -24.98 -4.30
CA ILE A 159 2.46 -24.43 -5.49
C ILE A 159 3.08 -25.03 -6.77
N ASN A 160 4.40 -25.06 -6.85
CA ASN A 160 5.12 -25.62 -7.99
C ASN A 160 4.82 -27.10 -8.19
N ALA A 161 4.71 -27.88 -7.11
CA ALA A 161 4.32 -29.28 -7.18
C ALA A 161 2.93 -29.44 -7.80
N ARG A 162 1.94 -28.63 -7.39
CA ARG A 162 0.59 -28.66 -7.98
C ARG A 162 0.58 -28.32 -9.47
N ILE A 163 1.41 -27.37 -9.90
CA ILE A 163 1.55 -27.01 -11.32
C ILE A 163 2.13 -28.19 -12.11
N LYS A 164 3.20 -28.81 -11.62
CA LYS A 164 3.82 -29.98 -12.26
C LYS A 164 2.89 -31.18 -12.37
N GLU A 165 2.00 -31.35 -11.39
CA GLU A 165 0.96 -32.37 -11.39
C GLU A 165 -0.24 -32.05 -12.31
N GLY A 166 -0.28 -30.88 -12.96
CA GLY A 166 -1.42 -30.46 -13.78
C GLY A 166 -2.66 -30.06 -12.98
N LYS A 167 -2.49 -29.71 -11.69
CA LYS A 167 -3.57 -29.35 -10.75
C LYS A 167 -3.70 -27.84 -10.55
N PHE A 168 -3.24 -27.03 -11.50
CA PHE A 168 -3.30 -25.57 -11.38
C PHE A 168 -4.76 -25.08 -11.27
N LEU A 169 -5.67 -25.59 -12.11
CA LEU A 169 -7.07 -25.17 -12.11
C LEU A 169 -7.82 -25.60 -10.85
N GLU A 170 -7.49 -26.76 -10.27
CA GLU A 170 -8.03 -27.18 -8.97
C GLU A 170 -7.64 -26.19 -7.86
N MET A 171 -6.37 -25.76 -7.86
CA MET A 171 -5.87 -24.73 -6.94
C MET A 171 -6.58 -23.38 -7.14
N VAL A 172 -6.82 -22.97 -8.40
CA VAL A 172 -7.60 -21.76 -8.73
C VAL A 172 -9.02 -21.85 -8.17
N GLN A 173 -9.69 -22.99 -8.36
CA GLN A 173 -11.06 -23.21 -7.87
C GLN A 173 -11.13 -23.16 -6.35
N LEU A 174 -10.22 -23.86 -5.66
CA LEU A 174 -10.15 -23.92 -4.21
C LEU A 174 -9.96 -22.53 -3.59
N ASP A 175 -9.06 -21.74 -4.15
CA ASP A 175 -8.77 -20.40 -3.63
C ASP A 175 -9.90 -19.40 -3.96
N SER A 176 -10.56 -19.56 -5.11
CA SER A 176 -11.76 -18.78 -5.46
C SER A 176 -12.88 -19.05 -4.45
N GLN A 177 -13.11 -20.30 -4.03
CA GLN A 177 -14.11 -20.62 -3.00
C GLN A 177 -13.80 -19.95 -1.65
N ARG A 178 -12.52 -19.91 -1.26
CA ARG A 178 -12.08 -19.20 -0.05
C ARG A 178 -12.38 -17.71 -0.15
N TYR A 179 -12.06 -17.10 -1.29
CA TYR A 179 -12.34 -15.69 -1.55
C TYR A 179 -13.84 -15.39 -1.50
N GLU A 180 -14.68 -16.21 -2.13
CA GLU A 180 -16.14 -16.06 -2.06
C GLU A 180 -16.69 -16.19 -0.62
N LYS A 181 -16.10 -17.07 0.19
CA LYS A 181 -16.47 -17.20 1.60
C LYS A 181 -16.18 -15.93 2.38
N GLU A 182 -15.03 -15.29 2.14
CA GLU A 182 -14.70 -13.99 2.76
C GLU A 182 -15.68 -12.89 2.34
N LEU A 183 -16.06 -12.82 1.05
CA LEU A 183 -17.06 -11.87 0.57
C LEU A 183 -18.42 -12.08 1.26
N LYS A 184 -18.90 -13.33 1.34
CA LYS A 184 -20.18 -13.64 2.02
C LYS A 184 -20.15 -13.31 3.52
N GLN A 185 -18.98 -13.44 4.17
CA GLN A 185 -18.79 -12.99 5.55
C GLN A 185 -18.92 -11.46 5.67
N ALA A 186 -18.32 -10.71 4.74
CA ALA A 186 -18.44 -9.26 4.68
C ALA A 186 -19.90 -8.80 4.44
N VAL A 187 -20.62 -9.45 3.51
CA VAL A 187 -22.06 -9.22 3.26
C VAL A 187 -22.88 -9.44 4.53
N SER A 188 -22.62 -10.54 5.25
CA SER A 188 -23.34 -10.85 6.49
C SER A 188 -23.07 -9.82 7.59
N LEU A 189 -21.84 -9.29 7.66
CA LEU A 189 -21.50 -8.23 8.60
C LEU A 189 -22.17 -6.91 8.24
N PHE A 190 -22.20 -6.55 6.95
CA PHE A 190 -22.93 -5.40 6.44
C PHE A 190 -24.41 -5.47 6.84
N GLU A 191 -25.08 -6.58 6.56
CA GLU A 191 -26.48 -6.84 6.94
C GLU A 191 -26.75 -6.71 8.44
N LYS A 192 -25.81 -7.17 9.26
CA LYS A 192 -25.91 -7.04 10.71
C LYS A 192 -25.80 -5.59 11.17
N LYS A 193 -24.95 -4.79 10.50
CA LYS A 193 -24.75 -3.37 10.84
C LYS A 193 -25.86 -2.48 10.29
N SER A 194 -26.36 -2.75 9.07
CA SER A 194 -27.47 -1.99 8.47
C SER A 194 -28.76 -2.06 9.29
N LYS A 195 -28.96 -3.13 10.06
CA LYS A 195 -30.09 -3.26 11.00
C LYS A 195 -29.96 -2.40 12.26
N LYS A 196 -28.74 -1.98 12.61
CA LYS A 196 -28.44 -1.22 13.84
C LYS A 196 -28.10 0.24 13.58
N LYS A 197 -27.70 0.55 12.35
CA LYS A 197 -27.16 1.84 11.92
C LYS A 197 -27.78 2.23 10.59
N SER A 198 -27.95 3.53 10.38
CA SER A 198 -28.41 4.09 9.12
C SER A 198 -27.27 4.16 8.10
N LEU A 199 -26.75 3.01 7.67
CA LEU A 199 -25.67 2.94 6.68
C LEU A 199 -26.12 3.61 5.38
N ARG A 200 -25.43 4.67 4.99
CA ARG A 200 -25.66 5.45 3.76
C ARG A 200 -24.43 5.52 2.87
N VAL A 201 -23.26 5.15 3.39
CA VAL A 201 -21.99 5.18 2.66
C VAL A 201 -21.24 3.86 2.87
N MET A 202 -20.78 3.25 1.78
CA MET A 202 -19.84 2.14 1.79
C MET A 202 -18.50 2.60 1.22
N ILE A 203 -17.44 2.52 2.03
CA ILE A 203 -16.08 2.91 1.66
C ILE A 203 -15.30 1.65 1.35
N ILE A 204 -14.76 1.57 0.14
CA ILE A 204 -13.80 0.54 -0.27
C ILE A 204 -12.43 1.18 -0.34
N ALA A 205 -11.54 0.74 0.53
CA ALA A 205 -10.18 1.25 0.64
C ALA A 205 -9.15 0.12 0.57
N GLY A 206 -7.91 0.50 0.32
CA GLY A 206 -6.82 -0.44 0.14
C GLY A 206 -5.78 0.10 -0.82
N PRO A 207 -4.53 -0.33 -0.67
CA PRO A 207 -3.43 0.21 -1.46
C PRO A 207 -3.55 -0.12 -2.96
N SER A 208 -2.68 0.47 -3.78
CA SER A 208 -2.66 0.17 -5.21
C SER A 208 -2.49 -1.32 -5.45
N SER A 209 -3.24 -1.84 -6.42
CA SER A 209 -3.20 -3.23 -6.87
C SER A 209 -3.65 -4.27 -5.83
N SER A 210 -4.48 -3.87 -4.86
CA SER A 210 -5.04 -4.80 -3.87
C SER A 210 -6.24 -5.62 -4.37
N GLY A 211 -6.86 -5.25 -5.49
CA GLY A 211 -8.06 -5.89 -6.05
C GLY A 211 -9.37 -5.21 -5.68
N LYS A 212 -9.33 -3.90 -5.39
CA LYS A 212 -10.49 -3.12 -4.91
C LYS A 212 -11.66 -3.17 -5.88
N THR A 213 -11.42 -2.85 -7.14
CA THR A 213 -12.47 -2.74 -8.16
C THR A 213 -13.23 -4.06 -8.33
N THR A 214 -12.51 -5.19 -8.34
CA THR A 214 -13.16 -6.50 -8.43
C THR A 214 -13.93 -6.84 -7.17
N THR A 215 -13.30 -6.64 -6.01
CA THR A 215 -13.92 -6.91 -4.71
C THR A 215 -15.18 -6.06 -4.50
N SER A 216 -15.12 -4.77 -4.82
CA SER A 216 -16.22 -3.81 -4.63
C SER A 216 -17.41 -4.19 -5.49
N ARG A 217 -17.19 -4.51 -6.76
CA ARG A 217 -18.24 -4.98 -7.68
C ARG A 217 -18.89 -6.27 -7.20
N LYS A 218 -18.10 -7.28 -6.79
CA LYS A 218 -18.66 -8.55 -6.29
C LYS A 218 -19.43 -8.37 -4.99
N LEU A 219 -18.92 -7.55 -4.06
CA LEU A 219 -19.61 -7.23 -2.82
C LEU A 219 -20.95 -6.51 -3.09
N CYS A 220 -20.95 -5.52 -3.99
CA CYS A 220 -22.17 -4.83 -4.40
C CYS A 220 -23.17 -5.76 -5.06
N SER A 221 -22.72 -6.68 -5.94
CA SER A 221 -23.58 -7.69 -6.56
C SER A 221 -24.30 -8.54 -5.51
N TYR A 222 -23.58 -9.05 -4.50
CA TYR A 222 -24.21 -9.84 -3.43
C TYR A 222 -25.16 -9.02 -2.56
N LEU A 223 -24.86 -7.75 -2.33
CA LEU A 223 -25.73 -6.87 -1.55
C LEU A 223 -26.98 -6.45 -2.34
N ARG A 224 -26.89 -6.31 -3.67
CA ARG A 224 -28.05 -6.10 -4.55
C ARG A 224 -29.00 -7.29 -4.55
N GLU A 225 -28.49 -8.52 -4.53
CA GLU A 225 -29.31 -9.72 -4.34
C GLU A 225 -30.06 -9.72 -2.99
N LYS A 226 -29.61 -8.90 -2.02
CA LYS A 226 -30.27 -8.67 -0.73
C LYS A 226 -31.14 -7.41 -0.69
N GLY A 227 -31.30 -6.72 -1.83
CA GLY A 227 -32.16 -5.54 -1.96
C GLY A 227 -31.48 -4.20 -1.69
N HIS A 228 -30.15 -4.14 -1.62
CA HIS A 228 -29.41 -2.88 -1.49
C HIS A 228 -29.06 -2.29 -2.85
N GLU A 229 -29.25 -0.99 -3.01
CA GLU A 229 -28.84 -0.27 -4.21
C GLU A 229 -27.60 0.57 -3.91
N PHE A 230 -26.69 0.67 -4.89
CA PHE A 230 -25.43 1.39 -4.74
C PHE A 230 -25.24 2.38 -5.88
N LYS A 231 -24.72 3.57 -5.54
CA LYS A 231 -24.30 4.57 -6.52
C LYS A 231 -22.83 4.93 -6.31
N LEU A 232 -22.00 4.67 -7.30
CA LEU A 232 -20.56 4.94 -7.26
C LEU A 232 -20.31 6.44 -7.43
N LEU A 233 -19.56 7.03 -6.50
CA LEU A 233 -18.91 8.32 -6.69
C LEU A 233 -17.42 8.07 -6.93
N ALA A 234 -16.94 8.42 -8.11
CA ALA A 234 -15.54 8.30 -8.48
C ALA A 234 -14.72 9.40 -7.77
N VAL A 235 -14.09 9.06 -6.64
CA VAL A 235 -13.33 10.03 -5.83
C VAL A 235 -12.14 10.60 -6.59
N ASP A 236 -11.55 9.82 -7.50
CA ASP A 236 -10.45 10.28 -8.35
C ASP A 236 -10.81 11.49 -9.22
N ASN A 237 -12.10 11.74 -9.49
CA ASN A 237 -12.52 12.95 -10.20
C ASN A 237 -12.22 14.25 -9.43
N TYR A 238 -11.99 14.15 -8.12
CA TYR A 238 -11.69 15.29 -7.25
C TYR A 238 -10.19 15.59 -7.17
N PHE A 239 -9.33 14.93 -7.95
CA PHE A 239 -7.92 15.32 -8.05
C PHE A 239 -7.78 16.77 -8.55
N PHE A 240 -6.83 17.51 -7.97
CA PHE A 240 -6.46 18.82 -8.51
C PHE A 240 -5.83 18.69 -9.90
N SER A 241 -6.09 19.67 -10.76
CA SER A 241 -5.37 19.76 -12.04
C SER A 241 -3.87 19.89 -11.81
N LYS A 242 -3.04 19.40 -12.74
CA LYS A 242 -1.57 19.50 -12.65
C LYS A 242 -1.04 20.93 -12.43
N GLU A 243 -1.79 21.93 -12.87
CA GLU A 243 -1.45 23.34 -12.69
C GLU A 243 -1.84 23.88 -11.29
N GLU A 244 -2.86 23.28 -10.68
CA GLU A 244 -3.43 23.69 -9.39
C GLU A 244 -2.79 22.91 -8.22
N TYR A 245 -2.28 21.71 -8.48
CA TYR A 245 -1.66 20.88 -7.46
C TYR A 245 -0.34 21.52 -6.99
N PRO A 246 -0.14 21.68 -5.67
CA PRO A 246 1.13 22.16 -5.13
C PRO A 246 2.25 21.23 -5.60
N LYS A 247 3.08 21.74 -6.51
CA LYS A 247 4.31 21.08 -6.90
C LYS A 247 5.30 21.21 -5.76
N ASP A 248 6.12 20.19 -5.55
CA ASP A 248 7.28 20.38 -4.70
C ASP A 248 8.29 21.35 -5.37
N TRP A 249 9.38 21.63 -4.66
CA TRP A 249 10.40 22.58 -5.14
C TRP A 249 11.09 22.13 -6.45
N PHE A 250 10.95 20.86 -6.84
CA PHE A 250 11.50 20.29 -8.07
C PHE A 250 10.46 20.19 -9.19
N GLY A 251 9.22 20.61 -8.95
CA GLY A 251 8.14 20.50 -9.92
C GLY A 251 7.46 19.13 -9.92
N ASP A 252 7.82 18.24 -8.98
CA ASP A 252 7.28 16.90 -8.90
C ASP A 252 5.90 16.91 -8.24
N MET A 253 5.03 16.05 -8.77
CA MET A 253 3.65 15.89 -8.29
C MET A 253 3.47 14.45 -7.80
N ASP A 254 3.27 14.30 -6.50
CA ASP A 254 2.92 13.01 -5.90
C ASP A 254 1.40 12.86 -5.78
N TYR A 255 0.79 12.22 -6.79
CA TYR A 255 -0.63 11.88 -6.84
C TYR A 255 -1.00 10.65 -5.98
N GLU A 256 -0.03 10.02 -5.30
CA GLU A 256 -0.28 8.91 -4.38
C GLU A 256 -0.58 9.41 -2.95
N LEU A 257 -0.56 10.74 -2.74
CA LEU A 257 -0.86 11.40 -1.47
C LEU A 257 -2.34 11.82 -1.37
N PRO A 258 -2.98 11.72 -0.19
CA PRO A 258 -4.32 12.25 0.05
C PRO A 258 -4.48 13.72 -0.33
N GLU A 259 -3.41 14.50 -0.20
CA GLU A 259 -3.35 15.94 -0.50
C GLU A 259 -3.58 16.26 -1.99
N SER A 260 -3.44 15.27 -2.88
CA SER A 260 -3.77 15.42 -4.30
C SER A 260 -5.26 15.53 -4.59
N ILE A 261 -6.10 15.15 -3.63
CA ILE A 261 -7.56 15.22 -3.73
C ILE A 261 -8.05 16.52 -3.10
N ASP A 262 -8.98 17.19 -3.76
CA ASP A 262 -9.73 18.32 -3.21
C ASP A 262 -10.72 17.82 -2.13
N LEU A 263 -10.16 17.54 -0.95
CA LEU A 263 -10.91 17.01 0.19
C LEU A 263 -11.98 17.98 0.68
N PHE A 264 -11.79 19.30 0.49
CA PHE A 264 -12.79 20.28 0.87
C PHE A 264 -14.03 20.11 -0.01
N ARG A 265 -13.87 20.18 -1.34
CA ARG A 265 -14.97 19.99 -2.29
C ARG A 265 -15.63 18.62 -2.12
N LEU A 266 -14.83 17.56 -1.94
CA LEU A 266 -15.36 16.22 -1.69
C LEU A 266 -16.27 16.19 -0.45
N ASN A 267 -15.84 16.75 0.68
CA ASN A 267 -16.65 16.73 1.90
C ASN A 267 -17.93 17.58 1.78
N GLU A 268 -17.89 18.71 1.07
CA GLU A 268 -19.10 19.50 0.77
C GLU A 268 -20.11 18.71 -0.06
N ASP A 269 -19.62 18.02 -1.09
CA ASP A 269 -20.45 17.19 -1.97
C ASP A 269 -21.02 15.97 -1.22
N LEU A 270 -20.19 15.29 -0.40
CA LEU A 270 -20.64 14.19 0.45
C LEU A 270 -21.74 14.62 1.43
N LYS A 271 -21.58 15.78 2.08
CA LYS A 271 -22.59 16.33 3.00
C LYS A 271 -23.89 16.66 2.26
N SER A 272 -23.78 17.31 1.10
CA SER A 272 -24.93 17.65 0.26
C SER A 272 -25.71 16.41 -0.17
N LEU A 273 -25.02 15.32 -0.51
CA LEU A 273 -25.66 14.04 -0.84
C LEU A 273 -26.36 13.39 0.34
N MET A 274 -25.80 13.48 1.55
CA MET A 274 -26.49 12.97 2.75
C MET A 274 -27.75 13.76 3.08
N GLU A 275 -27.78 15.06 2.74
CA GLU A 275 -28.95 15.94 2.83
C GLU A 275 -29.96 15.76 1.68
N GLY A 276 -29.70 14.84 0.73
CA GLY A 276 -30.58 14.56 -0.41
C GLY A 276 -30.51 15.60 -1.54
N LYS A 277 -29.49 16.48 -1.53
CA LYS A 277 -29.29 17.49 -2.56
C LYS A 277 -28.58 16.90 -3.79
N THR A 278 -28.81 17.52 -4.94
CA THR A 278 -28.04 17.25 -6.17
C THR A 278 -26.70 17.96 -6.11
N ILE A 279 -25.64 17.26 -6.50
CA ILE A 279 -24.30 17.81 -6.71
C ILE A 279 -23.93 17.72 -8.19
N TYR A 280 -22.84 18.38 -8.56
CA TYR A 280 -22.23 18.29 -9.88
C TYR A 280 -20.76 17.92 -9.65
N PRO A 281 -20.44 16.62 -9.61
CA PRO A 281 -19.08 16.20 -9.33
C PRO A 281 -18.20 16.62 -10.51
N PRO A 282 -16.94 17.02 -10.27
CA PRO A 282 -16.01 17.27 -11.35
C PRO A 282 -15.73 16.00 -12.16
N HIS A 283 -15.02 16.15 -13.26
CA HIS A 283 -14.43 15.05 -14.02
C HIS A 283 -12.93 15.28 -14.16
N TYR A 284 -12.13 14.23 -13.89
CA TYR A 284 -10.68 14.30 -14.05
C TYR A 284 -10.24 13.54 -15.30
N ASP A 285 -9.66 14.26 -16.25
CA ASP A 285 -9.04 13.65 -17.44
C ASP A 285 -7.62 13.21 -17.08
N PHE A 286 -7.42 11.91 -16.89
CA PHE A 286 -6.10 11.35 -16.55
C PHE A 286 -5.05 11.51 -17.64
N ALA A 287 -5.46 11.56 -18.93
CA ALA A 287 -4.53 11.70 -20.03
C ALA A 287 -3.94 13.11 -20.06
N LYS A 288 -4.79 14.13 -19.84
CA LYS A 288 -4.36 15.54 -19.77
C LYS A 288 -3.82 15.90 -18.39
N GLY A 289 -4.36 15.29 -17.33
CA GLY A 289 -4.11 15.65 -15.94
C GLY A 289 -4.82 16.94 -15.54
N THR A 290 -6.07 17.11 -15.99
CA THR A 290 -6.86 18.33 -15.80
C THR A 290 -8.22 17.98 -15.24
N ARG A 291 -8.68 18.75 -14.25
CA ARG A 291 -10.02 18.68 -13.71
C ARG A 291 -10.93 19.65 -14.46
N ILE A 292 -12.11 19.18 -14.85
CA ILE A 292 -13.15 20.00 -15.46
C ILE A 292 -14.43 19.93 -14.64
N GLU A 293 -15.09 21.09 -14.47
CA GLU A 293 -16.42 21.14 -13.88
C GLU A 293 -17.43 20.53 -14.85
N THR A 294 -18.36 19.73 -14.31
CA THR A 294 -19.42 19.11 -15.11
C THR A 294 -20.75 19.77 -14.80
N LYS A 295 -21.71 19.63 -15.72
CA LYS A 295 -23.13 19.97 -15.49
C LYS A 295 -23.99 18.72 -15.33
N GLU A 296 -23.36 17.55 -15.21
CA GLU A 296 -24.06 16.28 -15.06
C GLU A 296 -24.55 16.14 -13.61
N PRO A 297 -25.87 16.08 -13.38
CA PRO A 297 -26.40 16.04 -12.03
C PRO A 297 -26.13 14.67 -11.40
N PHE A 298 -25.60 14.68 -10.19
CA PHE A 298 -25.46 13.50 -9.36
C PHE A 298 -26.35 13.66 -8.12
N VAL A 299 -27.30 12.75 -7.95
CA VAL A 299 -28.20 12.70 -6.78
C VAL A 299 -28.15 11.30 -6.17
N LEU A 300 -28.15 11.21 -4.84
CA LEU A 300 -28.25 9.94 -4.12
C LEU A 300 -29.70 9.73 -3.68
N LYS A 301 -30.36 8.68 -4.17
CA LYS A 301 -31.75 8.40 -3.76
C LYS A 301 -31.80 7.90 -2.32
N GLU A 302 -32.98 8.01 -1.70
CA GLU A 302 -33.19 7.67 -0.27
C GLU A 302 -32.77 6.24 0.10
N LYS A 303 -32.94 5.27 -0.81
CA LYS A 303 -32.57 3.86 -0.61
C LYS A 303 -31.20 3.47 -1.21
N GLU A 304 -30.53 4.39 -1.90
CA GLU A 304 -29.21 4.15 -2.47
C GLU A 304 -28.12 4.39 -1.43
N ILE A 305 -27.16 3.49 -1.37
CA ILE A 305 -25.92 3.63 -0.58
C ILE A 305 -24.85 4.23 -1.50
N LEU A 306 -24.21 5.29 -1.05
CA LEU A 306 -23.08 5.89 -1.76
C LEU A 306 -21.87 4.96 -1.65
N LEU A 307 -21.35 4.53 -2.79
CA LEU A 307 -20.12 3.73 -2.86
C LEU A 307 -18.94 4.65 -3.14
N LEU A 308 -17.95 4.65 -2.23
CA LEU A 308 -16.67 5.35 -2.39
C LEU A 308 -15.56 4.32 -2.61
N ASP A 309 -15.13 4.11 -3.85
CA ASP A 309 -13.92 3.32 -4.17
C ASP A 309 -12.72 4.29 -4.21
N CYS A 310 -11.91 4.27 -3.16
CA CYS A 310 -10.85 5.27 -2.95
C CYS A 310 -9.66 4.69 -2.18
N LEU A 311 -8.44 4.92 -2.67
CA LEU A 311 -7.20 4.52 -1.98
C LEU A 311 -7.17 5.02 -0.53
N HIS A 312 -7.51 6.30 -0.34
CA HIS A 312 -7.46 7.01 0.93
C HIS A 312 -8.83 7.10 1.63
N GLY A 313 -9.77 6.21 1.34
CA GLY A 313 -11.11 6.25 1.93
C GLY A 313 -11.14 6.15 3.46
N LEU A 314 -10.12 5.52 4.07
CA LEU A 314 -9.95 5.43 5.53
C LEU A 314 -9.15 6.58 6.13
N TYR A 315 -8.55 7.44 5.29
CA TYR A 315 -7.88 8.64 5.78
C TYR A 315 -8.95 9.58 6.36
N PRO A 316 -8.90 9.95 7.65
CA PRO A 316 -10.02 10.61 8.30
C PRO A 316 -10.49 11.91 7.64
N PRO A 317 -9.59 12.78 7.13
CA PRO A 317 -9.99 13.95 6.34
C PRO A 317 -10.83 13.65 5.08
N THR A 318 -10.75 12.45 4.50
CA THR A 318 -11.50 12.10 3.28
C THR A 318 -13.02 12.11 3.47
N THR A 319 -13.49 11.77 4.68
CA THR A 319 -14.93 11.71 5.00
C THR A 319 -15.24 12.35 6.35
N CYS A 320 -14.48 13.38 6.74
CA CYS A 320 -14.57 14.00 8.06
C CYS A 320 -15.91 14.73 8.29
N GLY A 321 -16.60 15.14 7.22
CA GLY A 321 -17.92 15.77 7.30
C GLY A 321 -19.08 14.80 7.56
N LEU A 322 -18.81 13.51 7.65
CA LEU A 322 -19.83 12.46 7.80
C LEU A 322 -19.69 11.73 9.14
N ASP A 323 -20.82 11.44 9.78
CA ASP A 323 -20.87 10.61 10.98
C ASP A 323 -20.42 9.17 10.68
N ASP A 324 -19.66 8.58 11.59
CA ASP A 324 -19.14 7.22 11.44
C ASP A 324 -20.25 6.15 11.47
N ASP A 325 -21.43 6.46 12.00
CA ASP A 325 -22.58 5.56 11.97
C ASP A 325 -23.23 5.44 10.59
N LEU A 326 -22.96 6.38 9.68
CA LEU A 326 -23.42 6.30 8.29
C LEU A 326 -22.53 5.40 7.42
N LYS A 327 -21.37 4.98 7.94
CA LYS A 327 -20.29 4.39 7.15
C LYS A 327 -20.18 2.88 7.39
N PHE A 328 -19.98 2.15 6.30
CA PHE A 328 -19.42 0.80 6.33
C PHE A 328 -18.07 0.81 5.60
N LYS A 329 -17.01 0.44 6.32
CA LYS A 329 -15.61 0.59 5.88
C LYS A 329 -15.03 -0.78 5.55
N VAL A 330 -14.61 -0.99 4.30
CA VAL A 330 -13.98 -2.22 3.81
C VAL A 330 -12.52 -1.91 3.46
N TYR A 331 -11.59 -2.69 4.01
CA TYR A 331 -10.18 -2.62 3.64
C TYR A 331 -9.76 -3.87 2.88
N ILE A 332 -9.05 -3.69 1.77
CA ILE A 332 -8.60 -4.79 0.91
C ILE A 332 -7.09 -4.75 0.81
N GLU A 333 -6.44 -5.87 1.15
CA GLU A 333 -4.98 -6.03 1.09
C GLU A 333 -4.62 -7.36 0.41
N THR A 334 -3.42 -7.44 -0.16
CA THR A 334 -2.93 -8.62 -0.90
C THR A 334 -2.00 -9.44 -0.02
N GLN A 335 -2.50 -10.31 0.85
CA GLN A 335 -1.66 -11.10 1.77
C GLN A 335 -1.50 -12.54 1.29
N PRO A 336 -0.52 -12.88 0.44
CA PRO A 336 -0.31 -14.26 0.00
C PRO A 336 0.11 -15.17 1.15
N ASN A 337 0.96 -14.66 2.05
CA ASN A 337 1.59 -15.37 3.18
C ASN A 337 2.28 -16.68 2.80
N LEU A 338 2.90 -16.69 1.62
CA LEU A 338 3.66 -17.81 1.09
C LEU A 338 5.10 -17.81 1.58
N ILE A 339 5.62 -18.99 1.86
CA ILE A 339 7.03 -19.23 2.18
C ILE A 339 7.82 -19.45 0.89
N ILE A 340 8.96 -18.78 0.77
CA ILE A 340 9.91 -18.94 -0.33
C ILE A 340 10.92 -20.04 0.02
N ASP A 341 11.62 -19.90 1.15
CA ASP A 341 12.63 -20.82 1.66
C ASP A 341 12.86 -20.58 3.16
N GLY A 342 12.95 -21.67 3.95
CA GLY A 342 13.07 -21.56 5.41
C GLY A 342 12.00 -20.66 6.02
N ASP A 343 12.42 -19.60 6.72
CA ASP A 343 11.53 -18.61 7.32
C ASP A 343 11.23 -17.40 6.40
N THR A 344 11.79 -17.37 5.18
CA THR A 344 11.59 -16.25 4.25
C THR A 344 10.19 -16.31 3.66
N LYS A 345 9.40 -15.25 3.90
CA LYS A 345 8.07 -15.10 3.31
C LYS A 345 8.10 -14.17 2.10
N VAL A 346 7.19 -14.41 1.17
CA VAL A 346 6.88 -13.48 0.07
C VAL A 346 6.41 -12.15 0.66
N LYS A 347 7.06 -11.05 0.28
CA LYS A 347 6.58 -9.71 0.63
C LYS A 347 5.33 -9.40 -0.17
N PHE A 348 4.21 -9.14 0.50
CA PHE A 348 2.96 -8.77 -0.17
C PHE A 348 3.10 -7.53 -1.08
N THR A 349 4.01 -6.63 -0.73
CA THR A 349 4.31 -5.45 -1.53
C THR A 349 4.92 -5.79 -2.89
N ASP A 350 5.70 -6.87 -2.97
CA ASP A 350 6.27 -7.30 -4.25
C ASP A 350 5.18 -7.90 -5.13
N VAL A 351 4.24 -8.64 -4.54
CA VAL A 351 3.08 -9.16 -5.26
C VAL A 351 2.24 -8.02 -5.83
N ARG A 352 1.97 -6.98 -5.05
CA ARG A 352 1.27 -5.77 -5.53
C ARG A 352 2.06 -5.02 -6.60
N LEU A 353 3.39 -4.97 -6.52
CA LEU A 353 4.24 -4.43 -7.57
C LEU A 353 4.07 -5.21 -8.88
N LEU A 354 4.13 -6.53 -8.84
CA LEU A 354 3.96 -7.39 -10.03
C LEU A 354 2.56 -7.23 -10.64
N ARG A 355 1.51 -7.19 -9.81
CA ARG A 355 0.15 -6.86 -10.25
C ARG A 355 0.08 -5.48 -10.94
N ARG A 356 0.71 -4.47 -10.34
CA ARG A 356 0.76 -3.10 -10.88
C ARG A 356 1.48 -3.05 -12.23
N MET A 357 2.59 -3.78 -12.38
CA MET A 357 3.31 -3.89 -13.66
C MET A 357 2.40 -4.42 -14.77
N CYS A 358 1.71 -5.54 -14.54
CA CYS A 358 0.80 -6.11 -15.55
C CYS A 358 -0.36 -5.17 -15.91
N ARG A 359 -0.97 -4.53 -14.90
CA ARG A 359 -2.08 -3.59 -15.12
C ARG A 359 -1.63 -2.33 -15.86
N ASP A 360 -0.55 -1.70 -15.41
CA ASP A 360 -0.12 -0.39 -15.92
C ASP A 360 0.32 -0.47 -17.39
N VAL A 361 0.93 -1.58 -17.83
CA VAL A 361 1.24 -1.84 -19.24
C VAL A 361 -0.04 -1.84 -20.09
N ARG A 362 -1.08 -2.53 -19.65
CA ARG A 362 -2.31 -2.71 -20.41
C ARG A 362 -3.22 -1.48 -20.38
N GLU A 363 -3.42 -0.91 -19.19
CA GLU A 363 -4.48 0.09 -18.96
C GLU A 363 -3.97 1.52 -19.02
N ARG A 364 -2.66 1.75 -18.80
CA ARG A 364 -2.07 3.08 -18.70
C ARG A 364 -0.97 3.35 -19.72
N GLY A 365 -0.51 2.31 -20.44
CA GLY A 365 0.59 2.41 -21.38
C GLY A 365 1.96 2.68 -20.74
N TYR A 366 2.09 2.52 -19.42
CA TYR A 366 3.37 2.67 -18.74
C TYR A 366 4.24 1.43 -18.90
N SER A 367 5.55 1.62 -19.02
CA SER A 367 6.49 0.49 -19.05
C SER A 367 6.61 -0.15 -17.66
N VAL A 368 6.92 -1.45 -17.64
CA VAL A 368 7.24 -2.17 -16.40
C VAL A 368 8.43 -1.56 -15.65
N GLN A 369 9.36 -0.92 -16.36
CA GLN A 369 10.49 -0.19 -15.78
C GLN A 369 10.03 1.06 -15.04
N TYR A 370 9.15 1.87 -15.64
CA TYR A 370 8.57 3.04 -15.00
C TYR A 370 7.87 2.66 -13.69
N THR A 371 7.08 1.59 -13.71
CA THR A 371 6.40 1.08 -12.50
C THR A 371 7.40 0.63 -11.43
N LEU A 372 8.51 -0.02 -11.81
CA LEU A 372 9.56 -0.43 -10.87
C LEU A 372 10.22 0.77 -10.17
N GLU A 373 10.55 1.80 -10.94
CA GLU A 373 11.17 3.03 -10.46
C GLU A 373 10.22 3.84 -9.56
N HIS A 374 8.96 3.97 -9.97
CA HIS A 374 7.96 4.79 -9.28
C HIS A 374 7.41 4.15 -8.01
N TRP A 375 7.61 2.85 -7.80
CA TRP A 375 7.01 2.13 -6.67
C TRP A 375 7.38 2.69 -5.28
N ALA A 376 8.52 3.37 -5.13
CA ALA A 376 8.86 4.01 -3.86
C ALA A 376 7.87 5.13 -3.49
N THR A 377 7.44 5.93 -4.47
CA THR A 377 6.45 7.01 -4.32
C THR A 377 5.10 6.44 -3.88
N VAL A 378 4.64 5.38 -4.56
CA VAL A 378 3.43 4.62 -4.19
C VAL A 378 3.48 4.20 -2.72
N ARG A 379 4.61 3.62 -2.29
CA ARG A 379 4.80 3.17 -0.91
C ARG A 379 4.76 4.32 0.09
N LYS A 380 5.36 5.48 -0.24
CA LYS A 380 5.30 6.68 0.61
C LYS A 380 3.86 7.15 0.80
N GLY A 381 3.06 7.17 -0.27
CA GLY A 381 1.62 7.48 -0.20
C GLY A 381 0.84 6.51 0.69
N GLU A 382 1.10 5.22 0.56
CA GLU A 382 0.48 4.19 1.40
C GLU A 382 0.78 4.38 2.89
N PHE A 383 2.03 4.71 3.25
CA PHE A 383 2.44 4.91 4.65
C PHE A 383 1.81 6.13 5.31
N LYS A 384 1.48 7.16 4.52
CA LYS A 384 0.83 8.38 5.03
C LYS A 384 -0.68 8.24 5.14
N GLY A 385 -1.33 7.75 4.09
CA GLY A 385 -2.78 7.88 3.93
C GLY A 385 -3.59 6.59 4.03
N ILE A 386 -2.96 5.41 4.10
CA ILE A 386 -3.66 4.13 3.94
C ILE A 386 -3.36 3.17 5.10
N ILE A 387 -2.11 2.73 5.21
CA ILE A 387 -1.70 1.65 6.12
C ILE A 387 -1.93 1.99 7.60
N PRO A 388 -1.68 3.24 8.08
CA PRO A 388 -1.94 3.58 9.49
C PRO A 388 -3.40 3.39 9.90
N PHE A 389 -4.34 3.54 8.95
CA PHE A 389 -5.78 3.56 9.20
C PHE A 389 -6.47 2.23 8.91
N GLN A 390 -5.75 1.20 8.46
CA GLN A 390 -6.35 -0.07 8.01
C GLN A 390 -7.24 -0.75 9.07
N LYS A 391 -6.92 -0.61 10.37
CA LYS A 391 -7.69 -1.19 11.48
C LYS A 391 -8.98 -0.43 11.80
N THR A 392 -9.21 0.73 11.19
CA THR A 392 -10.47 1.46 11.31
C THR A 392 -11.59 0.86 10.44
N ALA A 393 -11.25 -0.08 9.56
CA ALA A 393 -12.21 -0.79 8.73
C ALA A 393 -13.09 -1.74 9.55
N ASP A 394 -14.34 -1.91 9.13
CA ASP A 394 -15.26 -2.87 9.72
C ASP A 394 -14.93 -4.30 9.31
N VAL A 395 -14.37 -4.47 8.11
CA VAL A 395 -13.94 -5.76 7.59
C VAL A 395 -12.70 -5.58 6.71
N MET A 396 -11.76 -6.51 6.87
CA MET A 396 -10.62 -6.66 5.96
C MET A 396 -10.83 -7.90 5.09
N ILE A 397 -10.68 -7.75 3.79
CA ILE A 397 -10.76 -8.82 2.78
C ILE A 397 -9.37 -9.06 2.20
N ASN A 398 -8.95 -10.32 2.13
CA ASN A 398 -7.67 -10.67 1.51
C ASN A 398 -7.85 -10.88 0.00
N GLY A 399 -7.49 -9.85 -0.77
CA GLY A 399 -7.52 -9.85 -2.24
C GLY A 399 -6.35 -10.59 -2.90
N SER A 400 -5.45 -11.23 -2.13
CA SER A 400 -4.46 -12.16 -2.68
C SER A 400 -5.14 -13.43 -3.16
N VAL A 401 -4.65 -14.00 -4.27
CA VAL A 401 -4.98 -15.37 -4.69
C VAL A 401 -3.74 -16.22 -4.83
N ILE A 402 -3.80 -17.47 -4.38
CA ILE A 402 -2.62 -18.32 -4.20
C ILE A 402 -1.86 -18.60 -5.51
N HIS A 403 -2.60 -18.65 -6.61
CA HIS A 403 -2.10 -18.90 -7.95
C HIS A 403 -1.58 -17.62 -8.64
N GLU A 404 -1.61 -16.46 -7.98
CA GLU A 404 -1.28 -15.18 -8.62
C GLU A 404 0.18 -15.10 -9.05
N LEU A 405 1.11 -15.63 -8.27
CA LEU A 405 2.53 -15.56 -8.59
C LEU A 405 2.87 -16.33 -9.89
N PRO A 406 2.46 -17.61 -10.05
CA PRO A 406 2.55 -18.31 -11.34
C PRO A 406 1.85 -17.58 -12.49
N THR A 407 0.66 -17.02 -12.22
CA THR A 407 -0.12 -16.28 -13.22
C THR A 407 0.61 -15.02 -13.68
N LEU A 408 1.12 -14.22 -12.74
CA LEU A 408 1.84 -12.98 -13.01
C LEU A 408 3.18 -13.26 -13.70
N LYS A 409 3.87 -14.36 -13.33
CA LYS A 409 5.10 -14.79 -14.02
C LYS A 409 4.84 -14.96 -15.51
N TYR A 410 3.86 -15.80 -15.88
CA TYR A 410 3.48 -16.03 -17.27
C TYR A 410 3.23 -14.71 -18.03
N TYR A 411 2.38 -13.84 -17.48
CA TYR A 411 2.06 -12.55 -18.12
C TYR A 411 3.26 -11.61 -18.24
N LEU A 412 4.13 -11.56 -17.24
CA LEU A 412 5.31 -10.69 -17.27
C LEU A 412 6.34 -11.18 -18.30
N MET A 413 6.53 -12.49 -18.42
CA MET A 413 7.48 -13.08 -19.36
C MET A 413 6.98 -13.01 -20.81
N HIS A 414 5.68 -13.21 -21.04
CA HIS A 414 5.14 -13.35 -22.39
C HIS A 414 4.44 -12.09 -22.93
N ASN A 415 3.99 -11.16 -22.07
CA ASN A 415 3.16 -10.03 -22.51
C ASN A 415 3.72 -8.64 -22.12
N CYS A 416 4.64 -8.56 -21.15
CA CYS A 416 5.03 -7.26 -20.57
C CYS A 416 6.52 -6.89 -20.76
N HIS A 417 7.32 -7.72 -21.44
CA HIS A 417 8.78 -7.55 -21.58
C HIS A 417 9.47 -7.27 -20.23
N SER A 418 9.46 -8.29 -19.35
CA SER A 418 10.04 -8.30 -18.00
C SER A 418 11.16 -7.25 -17.74
N PRO A 419 11.05 -6.39 -16.71
CA PRO A 419 12.08 -5.39 -16.39
C PRO A 419 13.29 -6.00 -15.68
N PHE A 420 13.31 -7.32 -15.48
CA PHE A 420 14.27 -8.02 -14.61
C PHE A 420 15.50 -8.53 -15.36
N ASP A 421 15.78 -7.99 -16.55
CA ASP A 421 17.05 -8.22 -17.25
C ASP A 421 18.22 -7.79 -16.35
N GLU A 422 19.27 -8.62 -16.32
CA GLU A 422 20.42 -8.40 -15.47
C GLU A 422 21.17 -7.10 -15.80
N LYS A 423 21.26 -6.73 -17.09
CA LYS A 423 21.90 -5.49 -17.52
C LYS A 423 21.13 -4.27 -17.04
N ILE A 424 19.80 -4.32 -17.06
CA ILE A 424 18.94 -3.23 -16.56
C ILE A 424 19.13 -3.06 -15.05
N LEU A 425 19.08 -4.15 -14.28
CA LEU A 425 19.25 -4.09 -12.84
C LEU A 425 20.65 -3.60 -12.45
N GLU A 426 21.70 -4.12 -13.09
CA GLU A 426 23.08 -3.70 -12.79
C GLU A 426 23.32 -2.23 -13.16
N ALA A 427 22.65 -1.70 -14.18
CA ALA A 427 22.69 -0.27 -14.50
C ALA A 427 22.15 0.62 -13.36
N TYR A 428 21.12 0.18 -12.62
CA TYR A 428 20.66 0.89 -11.42
C TYR A 428 21.69 0.86 -10.31
N ARG A 429 22.31 -0.31 -10.07
CA ARG A 429 23.37 -0.45 -9.07
C ARG A 429 24.57 0.44 -9.39
N ALA A 430 25.03 0.45 -10.64
CA ALA A 430 26.14 1.29 -11.08
C ALA A 430 25.86 2.80 -10.92
N LYS A 431 24.59 3.21 -11.05
CA LYS A 431 24.13 4.58 -10.80
C LYS A 431 23.82 4.89 -9.33
N GLY A 432 24.06 3.94 -8.41
CA GLY A 432 23.76 4.11 -6.98
C GLY A 432 22.27 4.06 -6.62
N ARG A 433 21.37 3.71 -7.56
CA ARG A 433 19.92 3.57 -7.31
C ARG A 433 19.59 2.22 -6.66
N MET A 434 20.11 2.04 -5.44
CA MET A 434 20.12 0.77 -4.73
C MET A 434 18.73 0.26 -4.31
N ASP A 435 17.79 1.15 -3.98
CA ASP A 435 16.41 0.76 -3.66
C ASP A 435 15.73 0.04 -4.83
N VAL A 436 15.75 0.66 -6.02
CA VAL A 436 15.18 0.13 -7.25
C VAL A 436 15.86 -1.20 -7.62
N TYR A 437 17.20 -1.24 -7.53
CA TYR A 437 17.98 -2.46 -7.76
C TYR A 437 17.56 -3.61 -6.84
N ARG A 438 17.57 -3.42 -5.51
CA ARG A 438 17.25 -4.47 -4.54
C ARG A 438 15.83 -5.00 -4.71
N ARG A 439 14.87 -4.11 -4.96
CA ARG A 439 13.47 -4.48 -5.22
C ARG A 439 13.35 -5.30 -6.50
N GLY A 440 13.95 -4.83 -7.59
CA GLY A 440 13.95 -5.53 -8.87
C GLY A 440 14.62 -6.90 -8.78
N TYR A 441 15.78 -6.98 -8.12
CA TYR A 441 16.51 -8.23 -7.90
C TYR A 441 15.70 -9.22 -7.05
N ARG A 442 15.05 -8.76 -5.98
CA ARG A 442 14.19 -9.59 -5.15
C ARG A 442 13.00 -10.14 -5.93
N ALA A 443 12.33 -9.31 -6.73
CA ALA A 443 11.23 -9.73 -7.59
C ALA A 443 11.70 -10.75 -8.65
N LYS A 444 12.87 -10.51 -9.29
CA LYS A 444 13.52 -11.46 -10.21
C LYS A 444 13.72 -12.83 -9.55
N LYS A 445 14.38 -12.85 -8.39
CA LYS A 445 14.68 -14.09 -7.65
C LYS A 445 13.44 -14.84 -7.20
N LEU A 446 12.37 -14.13 -6.86
CA LEU A 446 11.08 -14.74 -6.57
C LEU A 446 10.50 -15.45 -7.81
N LEU A 447 10.44 -14.75 -8.95
CA LEU A 447 9.90 -15.30 -10.21
C LEU A 447 10.73 -16.45 -10.78
N GLU A 448 12.05 -16.45 -10.59
CA GLU A 448 12.93 -17.55 -10.97
C GLU A 448 12.56 -18.86 -10.25
N LYS A 449 12.04 -18.79 -9.02
CA LYS A 449 11.65 -19.95 -8.21
C LYS A 449 10.25 -20.49 -8.52
N ILE A 450 9.46 -19.81 -9.34
CA ILE A 450 8.05 -20.15 -9.58
C ILE A 450 7.91 -20.94 -10.89
N GLU A 451 7.15 -22.02 -10.90
CA GLU A 451 6.80 -22.75 -12.12
C GLU A 451 5.71 -22.01 -12.91
N GLU A 452 5.78 -22.08 -14.24
CA GLU A 452 4.76 -21.48 -15.12
C GLU A 452 3.64 -22.49 -15.41
N PRO A 453 2.37 -22.10 -15.25
CA PRO A 453 1.25 -22.91 -15.73
C PRO A 453 1.18 -22.87 -17.26
N LYS A 454 0.44 -23.81 -17.85
CA LYS A 454 0.19 -23.82 -19.28
C LYS A 454 -0.71 -22.65 -19.68
N ARG A 455 -0.60 -22.23 -20.95
CA ARG A 455 -1.41 -21.14 -21.49
C ARG A 455 -2.90 -21.43 -21.36
N GLU A 456 -3.33 -22.65 -21.66
CA GLU A 456 -4.74 -23.05 -21.61
C GLU A 456 -5.29 -23.00 -20.18
N GLU A 457 -4.44 -23.29 -19.18
CA GLU A 457 -4.79 -23.19 -17.76
C GLU A 457 -4.97 -21.73 -17.32
N ILE A 458 -4.12 -20.82 -17.81
CA ILE A 458 -4.27 -19.37 -17.59
C ILE A 458 -5.55 -18.84 -18.23
N GLU A 459 -5.82 -19.24 -19.48
CA GLU A 459 -7.02 -18.83 -20.20
C GLU A 459 -8.30 -19.34 -19.52
N ALA A 460 -8.25 -20.50 -18.87
CA ALA A 460 -9.36 -21.11 -18.13
C ALA A 460 -9.61 -20.53 -16.72
N ILE A 461 -8.78 -19.59 -16.22
CA ILE A 461 -9.06 -18.91 -14.94
C ILE A 461 -10.45 -18.22 -15.01
N PRO A 462 -11.33 -18.35 -14.00
CA PRO A 462 -12.64 -17.70 -14.03
C PRO A 462 -12.58 -16.21 -14.32
N LEU A 463 -13.51 -15.70 -15.14
CA LEU A 463 -13.51 -14.30 -15.59
C LEU A 463 -13.83 -13.29 -14.48
N ASP A 464 -14.41 -13.78 -13.38
CA ASP A 464 -14.75 -13.01 -12.18
C ASP A 464 -13.71 -13.19 -11.05
N ASN A 465 -12.59 -13.89 -11.32
CA ASN A 465 -11.47 -14.00 -10.38
C ASN A 465 -10.74 -12.65 -10.27
N VAL A 466 -10.30 -12.30 -9.05
CA VAL A 466 -9.61 -11.03 -8.77
C VAL A 466 -8.35 -10.82 -9.60
N ILE A 467 -7.64 -11.89 -10.02
CA ILE A 467 -6.44 -11.75 -10.84
C ILE A 467 -6.74 -11.10 -12.20
N ARG A 468 -7.96 -11.26 -12.72
CA ARG A 468 -8.40 -10.72 -14.02
C ARG A 468 -8.38 -9.19 -14.06
N GLU A 469 -8.43 -8.52 -12.90
CA GLU A 469 -8.17 -7.07 -12.79
C GLU A 469 -6.78 -6.69 -13.28
N PHE A 470 -5.79 -7.57 -13.11
CA PHE A 470 -4.38 -7.29 -13.41
C PHE A 470 -3.93 -7.89 -14.72
N ILE A 471 -4.54 -8.98 -15.16
CA ILE A 471 -4.15 -9.69 -16.39
C ILE A 471 -5.13 -9.50 -17.56
N GLY A 472 -6.29 -8.90 -17.32
CA GLY A 472 -7.31 -8.61 -18.33
C GLY A 472 -8.30 -9.76 -18.55
N GLY A 473 -9.30 -9.51 -19.40
CA GLY A 473 -10.38 -10.46 -19.69
C GLY A 473 -11.45 -10.55 -18.60
N GLN A 474 -11.51 -9.60 -17.68
CA GLN A 474 -12.50 -9.62 -16.59
C GLN A 474 -13.93 -9.48 -17.12
N LYS A 475 -14.83 -10.33 -16.61
CA LYS A 475 -16.28 -10.18 -16.75
C LYS A 475 -16.93 -10.41 -15.39
N LEU A 476 -17.64 -9.40 -14.91
CA LEU A 476 -18.38 -9.44 -13.65
C LEU A 476 -19.88 -9.36 -13.96
N ARG A 477 -20.71 -9.86 -13.05
CA ARG A 477 -22.16 -9.64 -13.13
C ARG A 477 -22.44 -8.18 -12.77
N ASP A 478 -23.21 -7.49 -13.60
CA ASP A 478 -23.55 -6.08 -13.43
C ASP A 478 -24.50 -5.82 -12.25
#